data_AF-A0A6P6TVW3-F1
#
_entry.id   AF-A0A6P6TVW3-F1
#
_cell.length_a   1.000
_cell.length_b   1.000
_cell.length_c   1.000
_cell.angle_alpha   90.00
_cell.angle_beta   90.00
_cell.angle_gamma   90.00
#
_symmetry.space_group_name_H-M   'P 1'
#
loop_
_entity.id
_entity.type
_entity.pdbx_description
1 polymer ?
#
loop_
_entity_poly.entity_id
_entity_poly.type
_entity_poly.pdbx_seq_one_letter_code
_entity_poly.pdbx_strand_id
1 'polypeptide(L)'
;MTHFCRKKNAMVDETSAEKLSKMKDLQLEAQSSGVNRTEEDICIEVTGRITGYVRGRGPSKASLITQKLAEIEEFKKRAEQAEKRSVELEVQVQSQQQLMQRLENQQAEMQNQQLEMQELLKALRAELQSKNQGNGNASGSNSCPDNLTLLEAVFQTTSMASKNLQNIILLYKIILICGLCLVYSKAELPRFERPIKPDGSLSILVVGDWGRRGAYNQTEVAAQIGL
;
A
#
# COMPACT_ATOMS: atom_id res chain seq x y z
N MET A 1 19.72 -46.68 -14.72
CA MET A 1 18.35 -46.15 -14.84
C MET A 1 17.48 -46.95 -13.87
N THR A 2 17.20 -46.42 -12.68
CA THR A 2 16.44 -47.13 -11.63
C THR A 2 14.96 -47.15 -12.02
N HIS A 3 14.40 -48.33 -12.25
CA HIS A 3 13.00 -48.48 -12.71
C HIS A 3 12.13 -48.96 -11.55
N PHE A 4 11.07 -48.21 -11.22
CA PHE A 4 10.06 -48.61 -10.22
C PHE A 4 8.89 -49.31 -10.93
N CYS A 5 8.58 -50.54 -10.55
CA CYS A 5 7.46 -51.27 -11.14
C CYS A 5 6.17 -50.94 -10.39
N ARG A 6 5.32 -50.08 -10.97
CA ARG A 6 4.03 -49.70 -10.36
C ARG A 6 3.09 -50.88 -10.13
N LYS A 7 3.10 -51.88 -11.04
CA LYS A 7 2.27 -53.09 -10.91
C LYS A 7 2.69 -53.99 -9.74
N LYS A 8 4.00 -54.05 -9.44
CA LYS A 8 4.56 -54.86 -8.35
C LYS A 8 4.79 -54.07 -7.06
N ASN A 9 4.52 -52.76 -7.09
CA ASN A 9 4.83 -51.79 -6.04
C ASN A 9 6.26 -51.93 -5.47
N ALA A 10 7.22 -52.27 -6.32
CA ALA A 10 8.58 -52.62 -5.93
C ALA A 10 9.60 -52.03 -6.91
N MET A 11 10.82 -51.79 -6.43
CA MET A 11 11.96 -51.48 -7.28
C MET A 11 12.27 -52.71 -8.16
N VAL A 12 12.62 -52.49 -9.42
CA VAL A 12 12.97 -53.58 -10.35
C VAL A 12 14.37 -54.14 -10.06
N ASP A 13 15.22 -53.36 -9.40
CA ASP A 13 16.60 -53.70 -9.06
C ASP A 13 16.75 -53.77 -7.52
N GLU A 14 17.32 -54.86 -7.05
CA GLU A 14 17.58 -55.16 -5.63
C GLU A 14 18.47 -54.08 -4.99
N THR A 15 19.46 -53.58 -5.72
CA THR A 15 20.35 -52.48 -5.30
C THR A 15 19.59 -51.19 -5.01
N SER A 16 18.53 -50.94 -5.78
CA SER A 16 17.71 -49.74 -5.63
C SER A 16 16.69 -49.89 -4.50
N ALA A 17 16.22 -51.12 -4.25
CA ALA A 17 15.39 -51.45 -3.10
C ALA A 17 16.14 -51.26 -1.78
N GLU A 18 17.40 -51.73 -1.71
CA GLU A 18 18.25 -51.60 -0.52
C GLU A 18 18.59 -50.13 -0.21
N LYS A 19 18.84 -49.31 -1.23
CA LYS A 19 19.02 -47.86 -1.03
C LYS A 19 17.76 -47.19 -0.52
N LEU A 20 16.58 -47.62 -0.98
CA LEU A 20 15.31 -47.09 -0.52
C LEU A 20 15.01 -47.45 0.94
N SER A 21 15.34 -48.66 1.39
CA SER A 21 15.21 -49.03 2.81
C SER A 21 16.16 -48.20 3.66
N LYS A 22 17.44 -48.07 3.27
CA LYS A 22 18.42 -47.23 3.98
C LYS A 22 17.98 -45.77 4.12
N MET A 23 17.38 -45.17 3.07
CA MET A 23 16.85 -43.80 3.17
C MET A 23 15.71 -43.68 4.19
N LYS A 24 14.82 -44.68 4.27
CA LYS A 24 13.70 -44.67 5.23
C LYS A 24 14.18 -44.83 6.67
N ASP A 25 15.19 -45.67 6.89
CA ASP A 25 15.77 -45.89 8.20
C ASP A 25 16.46 -44.60 8.70
N LEU A 26 17.24 -43.93 7.85
CA LEU A 26 17.87 -42.64 8.16
C LEU A 26 16.86 -41.51 8.37
N GLN A 27 15.71 -41.54 7.68
CA GLN A 27 14.61 -40.59 7.93
C GLN A 27 13.98 -40.80 9.32
N LEU A 28 13.80 -42.05 9.75
CA LEU A 28 13.29 -42.37 11.08
C LEU A 28 14.29 -41.98 12.19
N GLU A 29 15.58 -42.18 11.95
CA GLU A 29 16.66 -41.74 12.86
C GLU A 29 16.78 -40.21 12.94
N ALA A 30 16.63 -39.50 11.82
CA ALA A 30 16.64 -38.04 11.80
C ALA A 30 15.48 -37.43 12.60
N GLN A 31 14.30 -38.08 12.56
CA GLN A 31 13.12 -37.65 13.32
C GLN A 31 13.28 -37.87 14.83
N SER A 32 14.08 -38.85 15.27
CA SER A 32 14.32 -39.11 16.70
C SER A 32 15.51 -38.33 17.27
N SER A 33 16.49 -37.97 16.44
CA SER A 33 17.72 -37.27 16.87
C SER A 33 17.61 -35.75 16.94
N GLY A 34 16.51 -35.13 16.49
CA GLY A 34 16.30 -33.67 16.53
C GLY A 34 17.25 -32.87 15.63
N VAL A 35 18.05 -33.53 14.79
CA VAL A 35 18.93 -32.90 13.80
C VAL A 35 18.11 -32.66 12.54
N ASN A 36 18.05 -31.39 12.10
CA ASN A 36 17.28 -30.97 10.93
C ASN A 36 17.99 -31.39 9.62
N ARG A 37 18.04 -32.70 9.34
CA ARG A 37 18.53 -33.25 8.07
C ARG A 37 17.41 -33.20 7.05
N THR A 38 17.66 -32.58 5.90
CA THR A 38 16.69 -32.54 4.82
C THR A 38 16.63 -33.88 4.10
N GLU A 39 15.50 -34.19 3.45
CA GLU A 39 15.38 -35.41 2.63
C GLU A 39 16.42 -35.46 1.50
N GLU A 40 16.87 -34.28 1.05
CA GLU A 40 17.90 -34.11 0.03
C GLU A 40 19.27 -34.57 0.54
N ASP A 41 19.66 -34.18 1.76
CA ASP A 41 20.92 -34.60 2.38
C ASP A 41 21.02 -36.12 2.54
N ILE A 42 19.93 -36.74 3.00
CA ILE A 42 19.83 -38.20 3.17
C ILE A 42 19.94 -38.91 1.81
N CYS A 43 19.29 -38.36 0.79
CA CYS A 43 19.35 -38.92 -0.56
C CYS A 43 20.76 -38.82 -1.15
N ILE A 44 21.45 -37.68 -0.95
CA ILE A 44 22.83 -37.49 -1.38
C ILE A 44 23.76 -38.48 -0.66
N GLU A 45 23.60 -38.67 0.65
CA GLU A 45 24.38 -39.61 1.46
C GLU A 45 24.22 -41.06 0.98
N VAL A 46 22.97 -41.53 0.79
CA VAL A 46 22.70 -42.92 0.42
C VAL A 46 23.00 -43.23 -1.05
N THR A 47 22.73 -42.26 -1.93
CA THR A 47 22.86 -42.50 -3.38
C THR A 47 24.20 -42.04 -3.94
N GLY A 48 24.95 -41.20 -3.21
CA GLY A 48 26.19 -40.56 -3.67
C GLY A 48 25.98 -39.60 -4.84
N ARG A 49 24.73 -39.23 -5.13
CA ARG A 49 24.35 -38.38 -6.27
C ARG A 49 23.68 -37.12 -5.76
N ILE A 50 24.18 -35.99 -6.23
CA ILE A 50 23.50 -34.70 -6.06
C ILE A 50 22.16 -34.78 -6.77
N THR A 51 21.07 -34.61 -6.03
CA THR A 51 19.72 -34.53 -6.58
C THR A 51 19.60 -33.27 -7.43
N GLY A 52 19.78 -33.43 -8.75
CA GLY A 52 19.62 -32.33 -9.70
C GLY A 52 18.16 -32.14 -10.11
N TYR A 53 17.74 -30.89 -10.25
CA TYR A 53 16.45 -30.52 -10.84
C TYR A 53 16.37 -31.08 -12.26
N VAL A 54 15.42 -31.98 -12.51
CA VAL A 54 15.18 -32.52 -13.85
C VAL A 54 14.45 -31.45 -14.67
N ARG A 55 15.22 -30.71 -15.48
CA ARG A 55 14.71 -29.70 -16.42
C ARG A 55 13.61 -30.33 -17.28
N GLY A 56 12.41 -29.74 -17.25
CA GLY A 56 11.25 -30.21 -18.02
C GLY A 56 10.19 -31.01 -17.25
N ARG A 57 10.45 -31.42 -15.99
CA ARG A 57 9.35 -31.77 -15.07
C ARG A 57 8.88 -30.52 -14.37
N GLY A 58 7.67 -30.07 -14.70
CA GLY A 58 6.97 -29.07 -13.89
C GLY A 58 6.84 -29.54 -12.43
N PRO A 59 6.56 -28.62 -11.50
CA PRO A 59 6.33 -28.96 -10.10
C PRO A 59 5.30 -30.10 -10.00
N SER A 60 5.57 -31.06 -9.12
CA SER A 60 4.61 -32.13 -8.84
C SER A 60 3.28 -31.51 -8.42
N LYS A 61 2.15 -32.14 -8.77
CA LYS A 61 0.83 -31.70 -8.28
C LYS A 61 0.83 -31.55 -6.75
N ALA A 62 1.57 -32.41 -6.04
CA ALA A 62 1.73 -32.33 -4.59
C ALA A 62 2.47 -31.05 -4.14
N SER A 63 3.54 -30.63 -4.84
CA SER A 63 4.28 -29.43 -4.46
C SER A 63 3.51 -28.15 -4.82
N LEU A 64 2.71 -28.18 -5.88
CA LEU A 64 1.80 -27.08 -6.21
C LEU A 64 0.71 -26.94 -5.15
N ILE A 65 0.17 -28.05 -4.63
CA ILE A 65 -0.82 -28.04 -3.56
C ILE A 65 -0.22 -27.45 -2.28
N THR A 66 0.96 -27.90 -1.84
CA THR A 66 1.61 -27.35 -0.64
C THR A 66 1.93 -25.86 -0.79
N GLN A 67 2.42 -25.43 -1.96
CA GLN A 67 2.65 -24.02 -2.25
C GLN A 67 1.35 -23.21 -2.17
N LYS A 68 0.26 -23.71 -2.76
CA LYS A 68 -1.04 -23.02 -2.72
C LYS A 68 -1.64 -22.98 -1.34
N LEU A 69 -1.46 -24.02 -0.52
CA LEU A 69 -1.87 -24.02 0.88
C LEU A 69 -1.11 -22.97 1.70
N ALA A 70 0.21 -22.84 1.48
CA ALA A 70 1.02 -21.81 2.14
C ALA A 70 0.59 -20.39 1.72
N GLU A 71 0.31 -20.17 0.42
CA GLU A 71 -0.24 -18.89 -0.07
C GLU A 71 -1.57 -18.58 0.63
N ILE A 72 -2.48 -19.55 0.76
CA ILE A 72 -3.78 -19.37 1.44
C ILE A 72 -3.60 -19.03 2.92
N GLU A 73 -2.67 -19.68 3.62
CA GLU A 73 -2.40 -19.39 5.03
C GLU A 73 -1.87 -17.96 5.22
N GLU A 74 -0.99 -17.51 4.31
CA GLU A 74 -0.49 -16.15 4.31
C GLU A 74 -1.61 -15.13 4.05
N PHE A 75 -2.49 -15.40 3.08
CA PHE A 75 -3.67 -14.57 2.83
C PHE A 75 -4.59 -14.49 4.05
N LYS A 76 -4.80 -15.61 4.75
CA LYS A 76 -5.60 -15.64 5.98
C LYS A 76 -5.00 -14.76 7.07
N LYS A 77 -3.68 -14.84 7.30
CA LYS A 77 -2.99 -13.99 8.29
C LYS A 77 -3.10 -12.50 7.94
N ARG A 78 -2.95 -12.14 6.67
CA ARG A 78 -3.13 -10.75 6.22
C ARG A 78 -4.56 -10.26 6.41
N ALA A 79 -5.56 -11.10 6.14
CA ALA A 79 -6.98 -10.76 6.33
C ALA A 79 -7.30 -10.50 7.82
N GLU A 80 -6.85 -11.38 8.71
CA GLU A 80 -7.06 -11.22 10.17
C GLU A 80 -6.35 -9.96 10.70
N GLN A 81 -5.16 -9.65 10.19
CA GLN A 81 -4.45 -8.43 10.56
C GLN A 81 -5.16 -7.16 10.06
N ALA A 82 -5.74 -7.21 8.85
CA ALA A 82 -6.52 -6.11 8.30
C ALA A 82 -7.80 -5.85 9.13
N GLU A 83 -8.47 -6.90 9.58
CA GLU A 83 -9.65 -6.81 10.45
C GLU A 83 -9.32 -6.20 11.83
N LYS A 84 -8.18 -6.59 12.43
CA LYS A 84 -7.73 -5.96 13.68
C LYS A 84 -7.48 -4.45 13.53
N ARG A 85 -6.89 -4.05 12.41
CA ARG A 85 -6.66 -2.63 12.09
C ARG A 85 -7.96 -1.87 11.82
N SER A 86 -8.95 -2.49 11.18
CA SER A 86 -10.24 -1.84 10.95
C SER A 86 -10.98 -1.60 12.27
N VAL A 87 -10.96 -2.56 13.19
CA VAL A 87 -11.56 -2.39 14.53
C VAL A 87 -10.85 -1.29 15.31
N GLU A 88 -9.52 -1.22 15.29
CA GLU A 88 -8.76 -0.15 15.95
C GLU A 88 -9.09 1.23 15.37
N LEU A 89 -9.19 1.33 14.04
CA LEU A 89 -9.61 2.56 13.37
C LEU A 89 -11.04 2.95 13.71
N GLU A 90 -11.98 2.00 13.81
CA GLU A 90 -13.35 2.26 14.22
C GLU A 90 -13.41 2.85 15.63
N VAL A 91 -12.63 2.31 16.58
CA VAL A 91 -12.53 2.87 17.93
C VAL A 91 -11.96 4.28 17.90
N GLN A 92 -10.93 4.54 17.10
CA GLN A 92 -10.38 5.89 16.93
C GLN A 92 -11.41 6.86 16.36
N VAL A 93 -12.12 6.46 15.30
CA VAL A 93 -13.16 7.29 14.67
C VAL A 93 -14.28 7.58 15.67
N GLN A 94 -14.73 6.60 16.46
CA GLN A 94 -15.71 6.82 17.51
C GLN A 94 -15.23 7.82 18.55
N SER A 95 -13.98 7.72 19.01
CA SER A 95 -13.42 8.69 19.96
C SER A 95 -13.34 10.11 19.39
N GLN A 96 -12.95 10.25 18.12
CA GLN A 96 -12.91 11.55 17.44
C GLN A 96 -14.31 12.13 17.26
N GLN A 97 -15.30 11.28 16.96
CA GLN A 97 -16.69 11.70 16.81
C GLN A 97 -17.26 12.20 18.15
N GLN A 98 -16.91 11.55 19.27
CA GLN A 98 -17.28 12.04 20.61
C GLN A 98 -16.64 13.40 20.92
N LEU A 99 -15.38 13.61 20.55
CA LEU A 99 -14.71 14.91 20.72
C LEU A 99 -15.39 16.00 19.88
N MET A 100 -15.73 15.69 18.63
CA MET A 100 -16.44 16.61 17.74
C MET A 100 -17.78 17.03 18.34
N GLN A 101 -18.56 16.07 18.86
CA GLN A 101 -19.84 16.37 19.50
C GLN A 101 -19.69 17.22 20.77
N ARG A 102 -18.63 17.01 21.56
CA ARG A 102 -18.33 17.87 22.72
C ARG A 102 -18.03 19.31 22.30
N LEU A 103 -17.24 19.50 21.25
CA LEU A 103 -16.93 20.82 20.73
C LEU A 103 -18.18 21.53 20.20
N GLU A 104 -19.06 20.82 19.50
CA GLU A 104 -20.34 21.35 19.04
C GLU A 104 -21.23 21.77 20.21
N ASN A 105 -21.35 20.93 21.24
CA ASN A 105 -22.12 21.28 22.44
C ASN A 105 -21.53 22.51 23.15
N GLN A 106 -20.20 22.58 23.29
CA GLN A 106 -19.53 23.75 23.85
C GLN A 106 -19.78 25.01 23.02
N GLN A 107 -19.78 24.88 21.69
CA GLN A 107 -20.08 25.99 20.80
C GLN A 107 -21.54 26.45 20.93
N ALA A 108 -22.49 25.52 21.04
CA ALA A 108 -23.90 25.84 21.28
C ALA A 108 -24.11 26.53 22.64
N GLU A 109 -23.41 26.09 23.69
CA GLU A 109 -23.43 26.76 25.00
C GLU A 109 -22.87 28.18 24.92
N MET A 110 -21.73 28.38 24.25
CA MET A 110 -21.17 29.72 24.04
C MET A 110 -22.13 30.63 23.28
N GLN A 111 -22.84 30.10 22.27
CA GLN A 111 -23.86 30.85 21.54
C GLN A 111 -25.05 31.22 22.43
N ASN A 112 -25.52 30.29 23.27
CA ASN A 112 -26.61 30.58 24.19
C ASN A 112 -26.22 31.66 25.21
N GLN A 113 -25.00 31.57 25.77
CA GLN A 113 -24.44 32.60 26.65
C GLN A 113 -24.32 33.96 25.97
N GLN A 114 -23.92 34.00 24.69
CA GLN A 114 -23.88 35.25 23.91
C GLN A 114 -25.27 35.86 23.74
N LEU A 115 -26.29 35.03 23.54
CA LEU A 115 -27.67 35.47 23.36
C LEU A 115 -28.24 36.05 24.67
N GLU A 116 -28.00 35.37 25.81
CA GLU A 116 -28.34 35.87 27.14
C GLU A 116 -27.66 37.21 27.44
N MET A 117 -26.36 37.33 27.15
CA MET A 117 -25.62 38.59 27.30
C MET A 117 -26.23 39.72 26.45
N GLN A 118 -26.65 39.41 25.23
CA GLN A 118 -27.25 40.38 24.33
C GLN A 118 -28.61 40.86 24.84
N GLU A 119 -29.43 39.97 25.39
CA GLU A 119 -30.71 40.32 26.02
C GLU A 119 -30.51 41.21 27.25
N LEU A 120 -29.54 40.89 28.11
CA LEU A 120 -29.20 41.76 29.25
C LEU A 120 -28.77 43.16 28.80
N LEU A 121 -27.95 43.27 27.74
CA LEU A 121 -27.56 44.57 27.19
C LEU A 121 -28.74 45.36 26.61
N LYS A 122 -29.70 44.69 25.97
CA LYS A 122 -30.93 45.33 25.47
C LYS A 122 -31.80 45.84 26.62
N ALA A 123 -31.99 45.04 27.67
CA ALA A 123 -32.75 45.44 28.86
C ALA A 123 -32.11 46.66 29.54
N LEU A 124 -30.78 46.64 29.73
CA LEU A 124 -30.05 47.75 30.35
C LEU A 124 -30.07 49.01 29.49
N ARG A 125 -30.03 48.88 28.15
CA ARG A 125 -30.25 50.00 27.22
C ARG A 125 -31.66 50.59 27.35
N ALA A 126 -32.69 49.76 27.50
CA ALA A 126 -34.07 50.22 27.67
C ALA A 126 -34.26 50.99 28.99
N GLU A 127 -33.64 50.53 30.08
CA GLU A 127 -33.62 51.26 31.36
C GLU A 127 -32.87 52.59 31.27
N LEU A 128 -31.73 52.63 30.57
CA LEU A 128 -31.01 53.89 30.36
C LEU A 128 -31.81 54.87 29.51
N GLN A 129 -32.54 54.40 28.50
CA GLN A 129 -33.42 55.24 27.66
C GLN A 129 -34.61 55.81 28.45
N SER A 130 -35.23 55.01 29.34
CA SER A 130 -36.30 55.52 30.20
C SER A 130 -35.78 56.56 31.22
N LYS A 131 -34.54 56.39 31.70
CA LYS A 131 -33.87 57.35 32.60
C LYS A 131 -33.41 58.62 31.88
N ASN A 132 -33.02 58.53 30.61
CA ASN A 132 -32.64 59.69 29.78
C ASN A 132 -33.83 60.49 29.25
N GLN A 133 -35.02 59.89 29.09
CA GLN A 133 -36.24 60.63 28.74
C GLN A 133 -36.70 61.60 29.85
N GLY A 134 -36.09 61.55 31.04
CA GLY A 134 -36.24 62.56 32.09
C GLY A 134 -35.26 63.74 32.00
N ASN A 135 -34.30 63.77 31.06
CA ASN A 135 -33.32 64.84 30.99
C ASN A 135 -32.79 65.11 29.57
N GLY A 136 -33.39 66.09 28.87
CA GLY A 136 -32.69 67.04 27.99
C GLY A 136 -32.13 66.56 26.64
N ASN A 137 -32.94 66.77 25.60
CA ASN A 137 -32.67 67.43 24.31
C ASN A 137 -31.20 67.70 23.91
N ALA A 138 -30.74 67.16 22.76
CA ALA A 138 -30.02 67.90 21.71
C ALA A 138 -29.59 67.00 20.53
N SER A 139 -30.02 67.39 19.33
CA SER A 139 -29.58 66.87 18.02
C SER A 139 -28.19 67.42 17.65
N GLY A 140 -27.43 66.69 16.83
CA GLY A 140 -26.25 67.22 16.16
C GLY A 140 -25.36 66.15 15.53
N SER A 141 -25.72 65.71 14.33
CA SER A 141 -25.05 64.70 13.51
C SER A 141 -23.70 65.17 12.95
N ASN A 142 -22.62 64.44 13.22
CA ASN A 142 -21.39 64.46 12.44
C ASN A 142 -21.25 63.12 11.70
N SER A 143 -21.16 63.19 10.38
CA SER A 143 -20.99 62.05 9.47
C SER A 143 -19.60 61.43 9.64
N CYS A 144 -19.53 60.26 10.29
CA CYS A 144 -18.40 59.35 10.22
C CYS A 144 -18.59 58.40 9.02
N PRO A 145 -17.52 57.93 8.35
CA PRO A 145 -17.65 57.00 7.25
C PRO A 145 -18.26 55.68 7.74
N ASP A 146 -19.28 55.20 7.04
CA ASP A 146 -20.08 54.03 7.42
C ASP A 146 -19.20 52.79 7.66
N ASN A 147 -19.22 52.31 8.90
CA ASN A 147 -18.53 51.11 9.41
C ASN A 147 -18.75 49.85 8.55
N LEU A 148 -19.82 49.85 7.74
CA LEU A 148 -20.20 48.78 6.83
C LEU A 148 -19.25 48.66 5.62
N THR A 149 -18.74 49.79 5.12
CA THR A 149 -17.81 49.82 3.98
C THR A 149 -16.42 49.29 4.34
N LEU A 150 -15.97 49.53 5.58
CA LEU A 150 -14.72 48.98 6.09
C LEU A 150 -14.81 47.46 6.31
N LEU A 151 -15.97 46.95 6.74
CA LEU A 151 -16.18 45.52 6.93
C LEU A 151 -16.22 44.76 5.59
N GLU A 152 -16.84 45.34 4.56
CA GLU A 152 -16.82 44.77 3.20
C GLU A 152 -15.42 44.77 2.59
N ALA A 153 -14.63 45.83 2.79
CA ALA A 153 -13.24 45.89 2.33
C ALA A 153 -12.32 44.86 3.03
N VAL A 154 -12.50 44.64 4.33
CA VAL A 154 -11.77 43.60 5.10
C VAL A 154 -12.19 42.19 4.66
N PHE A 155 -13.46 41.98 4.34
CA PHE A 155 -13.96 40.69 3.84
C PHE A 155 -13.44 40.36 2.43
N GLN A 156 -13.37 41.36 1.53
CA GLN A 156 -12.82 41.22 0.18
C GLN A 156 -11.31 40.91 0.20
N THR A 157 -10.54 41.56 1.08
CA THR A 157 -9.07 41.37 1.18
C THR A 157 -8.70 40.01 1.79
N THR A 158 -9.47 39.50 2.76
CA THR A 158 -9.26 38.16 3.34
C THR A 158 -9.64 37.03 2.37
N SER A 159 -10.66 37.22 1.53
CA SER A 159 -11.06 36.29 0.47
C SER A 159 -10.01 36.16 -0.65
N MET A 160 -9.38 37.27 -1.03
CA MET A 160 -8.29 37.30 -2.02
C MET A 160 -7.02 36.60 -1.51
N ALA A 161 -6.67 36.77 -0.23
CA ALA A 161 -5.50 36.13 0.39
C ALA A 161 -5.62 34.59 0.45
N SER A 162 -6.82 34.06 0.71
CA SER A 162 -7.09 32.62 0.75
C SER A 162 -6.88 31.93 -0.61
N LYS A 163 -7.38 32.55 -1.69
CA LYS A 163 -7.20 32.03 -3.06
C LYS A 163 -5.73 32.06 -3.50
N ASN A 164 -5.00 33.10 -3.12
CA ASN A 164 -3.57 33.21 -3.42
C ASN A 164 -2.74 32.14 -2.71
N LEU A 165 -3.07 31.81 -1.45
CA LEU A 165 -2.41 30.74 -0.73
C LEU A 165 -2.70 29.36 -1.37
N GLN A 166 -3.94 29.12 -1.79
CA GLN A 166 -4.29 27.88 -2.50
C GLN A 166 -3.54 27.74 -3.83
N ASN A 167 -3.39 28.83 -4.60
CA ASN A 167 -2.62 28.83 -5.85
C ASN A 167 -1.12 28.56 -5.62
N ILE A 168 -0.53 29.13 -4.57
CA ILE A 168 0.88 28.88 -4.21
C ILE A 168 1.09 27.40 -3.83
N ILE A 169 0.19 26.82 -3.04
CA ILE A 169 0.24 25.40 -2.67
C ILE A 169 0.08 24.50 -3.90
N LEU A 170 -0.80 24.87 -4.83
CA LEU A 170 -1.02 24.13 -6.08
C LEU A 170 0.22 24.18 -6.98
N LEU A 171 0.86 25.34 -7.12
CA LEU A 171 2.12 25.48 -7.86
C LEU A 171 3.25 24.63 -7.26
N TYR A 172 3.38 24.61 -5.93
CA TYR A 172 4.39 23.78 -5.25
C TYR A 172 4.19 22.29 -5.54
N LYS A 173 2.93 21.81 -5.54
CA LYS A 173 2.61 20.42 -5.89
C LYS A 173 2.96 20.08 -7.33
N ILE A 174 2.69 20.97 -8.29
CA ILE A 174 3.03 20.76 -9.70
C ILE A 174 4.56 20.67 -9.87
N ILE A 175 5.32 21.58 -9.26
CA ILE A 175 6.78 21.57 -9.33
C ILE A 175 7.35 20.28 -8.72
N LEU A 176 6.83 19.82 -7.59
CA LEU A 176 7.25 18.58 -6.95
C LEU A 176 7.00 17.35 -7.85
N ILE A 177 5.81 17.27 -8.46
CA ILE A 177 5.44 16.18 -9.37
C ILE A 177 6.32 16.19 -10.63
N CYS A 178 6.46 17.36 -11.27
CA CYS A 178 7.29 17.51 -12.46
C CYS A 178 8.76 17.18 -12.18
N GLY A 179 9.29 17.60 -11.02
CA GLY A 179 10.64 17.25 -10.58
C GLY A 179 10.84 15.75 -10.44
N LEU A 180 9.91 15.04 -9.78
CA LEU A 180 9.96 13.58 -9.66
C LEU A 180 9.88 12.87 -11.03
N CYS A 181 9.01 13.33 -11.93
CA CYS A 181 8.86 12.74 -13.27
C CYS A 181 10.16 12.83 -14.09
N LEU A 182 10.88 13.95 -13.98
CA LEU A 182 12.13 14.17 -14.74
C LEU A 182 13.29 13.31 -14.21
N VAL A 183 13.35 13.06 -12.90
CA VAL A 183 14.37 12.19 -12.29
C VAL A 183 14.15 10.72 -12.67
N TYR A 184 12.89 10.28 -12.78
CA TYR A 184 12.57 8.89 -13.14
C TYR A 184 12.83 8.55 -14.61
N SER A 185 12.91 9.57 -15.48
CA SER A 185 13.04 9.38 -16.94
C SER A 185 14.49 9.23 -17.42
N LYS A 186 15.46 9.18 -16.50
CA LYS A 186 16.90 9.00 -16.79
C LYS A 186 17.33 7.53 -16.63
N ALA A 187 16.61 6.61 -17.28
CA ALA A 187 17.06 5.23 -17.44
C ALA A 187 17.70 5.08 -18.84
N GLU A 188 18.99 5.36 -18.95
CA GLU A 188 19.77 4.99 -20.14
C GLU A 188 19.78 3.46 -20.25
N LEU A 189 19.29 2.92 -21.36
CA LEU A 189 19.33 1.47 -21.60
C LEU A 189 20.81 1.03 -21.66
N PRO A 190 21.24 0.07 -20.84
CA PRO A 190 22.60 -0.45 -20.90
C PRO A 190 22.85 -1.03 -22.30
N ARG A 191 23.75 -0.39 -23.05
CA ARG A 191 24.11 -0.79 -24.41
C ARG A 191 25.15 -1.90 -24.31
N PHE A 192 24.74 -3.12 -24.63
CA PHE A 192 25.65 -4.27 -24.63
C PHE A 192 26.39 -4.34 -25.96
N GLU A 193 27.65 -3.94 -25.98
CA GLU A 193 28.54 -4.16 -27.13
C GLU A 193 28.98 -5.63 -27.14
N ARG A 194 28.36 -6.45 -28.01
CA ARG A 194 28.89 -7.79 -28.33
C ARG A 194 29.46 -7.79 -29.74
N PRO A 195 30.65 -8.37 -29.94
CA PRO A 195 31.21 -8.54 -31.29
C PRO A 195 30.27 -9.42 -32.12
N ILE A 196 30.00 -8.97 -33.35
CA ILE A 196 29.24 -9.71 -34.34
C ILE A 196 30.04 -10.96 -34.70
N LYS A 197 29.34 -12.07 -34.97
CA LYS A 197 30.00 -13.29 -35.44
C LYS A 197 30.71 -13.01 -36.78
N PRO A 198 31.76 -13.77 -37.13
CA PRO A 198 32.54 -13.55 -38.36
C PRO A 198 31.73 -13.70 -39.67
N ASP A 199 30.50 -14.22 -39.60
CA ASP A 199 29.54 -14.32 -40.69
C ASP A 199 28.57 -13.12 -40.79
N GLY A 200 28.73 -12.11 -39.92
CA GLY A 200 27.85 -10.95 -39.85
C GLY A 200 26.57 -11.18 -39.02
N SER A 201 26.37 -12.37 -38.45
CA SER A 201 25.17 -12.70 -37.67
C SER A 201 25.31 -12.34 -36.19
N LEU A 202 24.19 -12.03 -35.54
CA LEU A 202 24.12 -11.80 -34.10
C LEU A 202 23.26 -12.90 -33.48
N SER A 203 23.81 -13.65 -32.52
CA SER A 203 23.01 -14.61 -31.74
C SER A 203 22.65 -14.03 -30.40
N ILE A 204 21.40 -13.61 -30.28
CA ILE A 204 20.82 -13.10 -29.04
C ILE A 204 20.08 -14.27 -28.37
N LEU A 205 20.49 -14.62 -27.16
CA LEU A 205 19.72 -15.51 -26.31
C LEU A 205 18.90 -14.64 -25.36
N VAL A 206 17.62 -14.46 -25.67
CA VAL A 206 16.68 -13.74 -24.80
C VAL A 206 16.22 -14.71 -23.70
N VAL A 207 16.69 -14.52 -22.47
CA VAL A 207 16.27 -15.32 -21.30
C VAL A 207 15.45 -14.43 -20.38
N GLY A 208 14.14 -14.65 -20.34
CA GLY A 208 13.22 -13.95 -19.42
C GLY A 208 11.76 -14.18 -19.80
N ASP A 209 10.85 -14.01 -18.83
CA ASP A 209 9.40 -14.04 -19.05
C ASP A 209 8.96 -12.68 -19.64
N TRP A 210 9.00 -12.55 -20.98
CA TRP A 210 8.69 -11.30 -21.69
C TRP A 210 7.18 -11.15 -21.90
N GLY A 211 6.46 -11.03 -20.79
CA GLY A 211 5.03 -10.82 -20.74
C GLY A 211 4.52 -10.98 -19.30
N ARG A 212 3.33 -10.45 -18.99
CA ARG A 212 2.68 -10.72 -17.70
C ARG A 212 2.35 -12.22 -17.61
N ARG A 213 3.26 -13.01 -17.04
CA ARG A 213 3.14 -14.47 -16.81
C ARG A 213 3.12 -15.35 -18.08
N GLY A 214 3.96 -15.05 -19.08
CA GLY A 214 4.11 -15.91 -20.27
C GLY A 214 2.89 -15.96 -21.21
N ALA A 215 2.02 -14.95 -21.17
CA ALA A 215 0.75 -14.95 -21.91
C ALA A 215 0.85 -14.60 -23.41
N TYR A 216 2.03 -14.22 -23.92
CA TYR A 216 2.21 -13.79 -25.31
C TYR A 216 3.07 -14.77 -26.11
N ASN A 217 2.69 -14.96 -27.38
CA ASN A 217 3.36 -15.88 -28.30
C ASN A 217 4.75 -15.33 -28.65
N GLN A 218 5.80 -16.06 -28.26
CA GLN A 218 7.19 -15.63 -28.39
C GLN A 218 7.57 -15.27 -29.84
N THR A 219 6.96 -15.95 -30.81
CA THR A 219 7.17 -15.70 -32.24
C THR A 219 6.65 -14.32 -32.68
N GLU A 220 5.55 -13.85 -32.09
CA GLU A 220 4.93 -12.58 -32.47
C GLU A 220 5.68 -11.38 -31.89
N VAL A 221 6.19 -11.52 -30.66
CA VAL A 221 7.06 -10.52 -30.03
C VAL A 221 8.42 -10.46 -30.74
N ALA A 222 8.98 -11.61 -31.14
CA ALA A 222 10.21 -11.67 -31.93
C ALA A 222 10.07 -10.91 -33.26
N ALA A 223 8.95 -11.10 -33.97
CA ALA A 223 8.66 -10.37 -35.19
C ALA A 223 8.55 -8.84 -34.96
N GLN A 224 7.95 -8.40 -33.84
CA GLN A 224 7.83 -6.97 -33.51
C GLN A 224 9.18 -6.31 -33.19
N ILE A 225 10.15 -7.06 -32.68
CA ILE A 225 11.52 -6.58 -32.42
C ILE A 225 12.49 -6.88 -33.57
N GLY A 226 12.00 -7.41 -34.69
CA GLY A 226 12.78 -7.64 -35.92
C GLY A 226 13.73 -8.84 -35.85
N LEU A 227 13.39 -9.87 -35.07
CA LEU A 227 14.07 -11.18 -35.04
C LEU A 227 13.40 -12.18 -35.99
#